data_AF-A0A7T4QXG0-F1
#
_entry.id   AF-A0A7T4QXG0-F1
#
_cell.length_a   1.000
_cell.length_b   1.000
_cell.length_c   1.000
_cell.angle_alpha   90.00
_cell.angle_beta   90.00
_cell.angle_gamma   90.00
#
_symmetry.space_group_name_H-M   'P 1'
#
loop_
_entity.id
_entity.type
_entity.pdbx_description
1 polymer ?
#
loop_
_entity_poly.entity_id
_entity_poly.type
_entity_poly.pdbx_seq_one_letter_code
_entity_poly.pdbx_strand_id
1 'polypeptide(L)' 'MREDNSWSQEFLAELCEIDVRQLGRIERAETNSTISILKKIADKSNITMSKLLDF' A
#
# COMPACT_ATOMS: atom_id res chain seq x y z
N MET A 1 6.66 6.03 -1.07
CA MET A 1 5.46 6.44 -0.31
C MET A 1 5.58 6.19 1.18
N ARG A 2 5.65 4.93 1.64
CA ARG A 2 5.74 4.62 3.09
C ARG A 2 6.98 5.24 3.73
N GLU A 3 8.13 5.10 3.06
CA GLU A 3 9.42 5.67 3.48
C GLU A 3 9.39 7.20 3.50
N ASP A 4 8.79 7.83 2.47
CA ASP A 4 8.61 9.29 2.41
C ASP A 4 7.79 9.85 3.58
N ASN A 5 6.87 9.03 4.12
CA ASN A 5 6.03 9.37 5.27
C ASN A 5 6.58 8.85 6.61
N SER A 6 7.77 8.21 6.62
CA SER A 6 8.36 7.58 7.82
C SER A 6 7.45 6.55 8.50
N TRP A 7 6.63 5.84 7.73
CA TRP A 7 5.68 4.84 8.23
C TRP A 7 6.31 3.46 8.32
N SER A 8 5.90 2.63 9.28
CA SER A 8 6.21 1.19 9.28
C SER A 8 5.21 0.41 8.40
N GLN A 9 5.53 -0.84 8.06
CA GLN A 9 4.58 -1.69 7.32
C GLN A 9 3.33 -1.96 8.16
N GLU A 10 3.50 -2.17 9.47
CA GLU A 10 2.42 -2.38 10.42
C GLU A 10 1.48 -1.18 10.46
N PHE A 11 2.02 0.03 10.52
CA PHE A 11 1.21 1.25 10.51
C PHE A 11 0.42 1.40 9.21
N LEU A 12 1.07 1.20 8.05
CA LEU A 12 0.37 1.31 6.76
C LEU A 12 -0.68 0.21 6.59
N ALA A 13 -0.41 -1.00 7.08
CA ALA A 13 -1.34 -2.11 7.06
C ALA A 13 -2.57 -1.84 7.94
N GLU A 14 -2.36 -1.29 9.14
CA GLU A 14 -3.43 -0.86 10.04
C GLU A 14 -4.26 0.27 9.41
N LEU A 15 -3.61 1.31 8.89
CA LEU A 15 -4.25 2.44 8.20
C LEU A 15 -5.11 1.98 7.02
N CYS A 16 -4.60 1.01 6.26
CA CYS A 16 -5.29 0.43 5.11
C CYS A 16 -6.24 -0.71 5.50
N GLU A 17 -6.34 -1.07 6.77
CA GLU A 17 -7.09 -2.23 7.28
C GLU A 17 -6.86 -3.47 6.39
N ILE A 18 -5.59 -3.86 6.23
CA ILE A 18 -5.16 -5.07 5.53
C ILE A 18 -4.14 -5.82 6.37
N ASP A 19 -3.99 -7.12 6.14
CA ASP A 19 -2.95 -7.90 6.82
C ASP A 19 -1.55 -7.41 6.44
N VAL A 20 -0.66 -7.27 7.44
CA VAL A 20 0.71 -6.77 7.25
C VAL A 20 1.52 -7.66 6.31
N ARG A 21 1.31 -8.99 6.32
CA ARG A 21 1.98 -9.90 5.39
C ARG A 21 1.45 -9.71 3.98
N GLN A 22 0.14 -9.48 3.83
CA GLN A 22 -0.42 -9.12 2.54
C GLN A 22 0.24 -7.83 2.03
N LEU A 23 0.25 -6.74 2.80
CA LEU A 23 0.93 -5.50 2.40
C LEU A 23 2.39 -5.74 2.01
N GLY A 24 3.14 -6.52 2.80
CA GLY A 24 4.52 -6.85 2.48
C GLY A 24 4.68 -7.62 1.16
N ARG A 25 3.76 -8.53 0.83
CA ARG A 25 3.74 -9.21 -0.48
C ARG A 25 3.40 -8.26 -1.62
N ILE A 26 2.54 -7.26 -1.39
CA ILE A 26 2.22 -6.21 -2.36
C ILE A 26 3.46 -5.35 -2.64
N GLU A 27 4.13 -4.85 -1.60
CA GLU A 27 5.33 -4.00 -1.74
C GLU A 27 6.48 -4.73 -2.46
N ARG A 28 6.61 -6.05 -2.27
CA ARG A 28 7.62 -6.88 -2.96
C ARG A 28 7.17 -7.46 -4.30
N ALA A 29 5.96 -7.13 -4.77
CA ALA A 29 5.36 -7.70 -5.98
C ALA A 29 5.30 -9.25 -6.01
N GLU A 30 5.19 -9.89 -4.84
CA GLU A 30 5.11 -11.36 -4.69
C GLU A 30 3.67 -11.91 -4.87
N THR A 31 2.71 -11.03 -5.13
CA THR A 31 1.30 -11.39 -5.33
C THR A 31 0.63 -10.48 -6.36
N ASN A 32 -0.20 -11.08 -7.22
CA ASN A 32 -1.11 -10.33 -8.07
C ASN A 32 -2.21 -9.73 -7.21
N SER A 33 -2.13 -8.43 -6.99
CA SER A 33 -3.06 -7.68 -6.15
C SER A 33 -4.22 -7.16 -6.98
N THR A 34 -5.42 -7.11 -6.40
CA THR A 34 -6.56 -6.52 -7.09
C THR A 34 -6.41 -5.00 -7.18
N ILE A 35 -6.97 -4.39 -8.22
CA ILE A 35 -7.03 -2.92 -8.33
C ILE A 35 -7.75 -2.31 -7.12
N SER A 36 -8.73 -3.01 -6.53
CA SER A 36 -9.45 -2.55 -5.34
C SER A 36 -8.54 -2.39 -4.12
N ILE A 37 -7.57 -3.28 -3.91
CA ILE A 37 -6.66 -3.18 -2.75
C ILE A 37 -5.62 -2.09 -2.96
N LEU A 38 -5.13 -1.93 -4.19
CA LEU A 38 -4.24 -0.83 -4.55
C LEU A 38 -4.96 0.52 -4.38
N LYS A 39 -6.21 0.63 -4.84
CA LYS A 39 -7.04 1.83 -4.64
C LYS A 39 -7.25 2.15 -3.17
N LYS A 40 -7.53 1.14 -2.33
CA LYS A 40 -7.64 1.30 -0.87
C LYS A 40 -6.35 1.88 -0.27
N ILE A 41 -5.20 1.34 -0.66
CA ILE A 41 -3.88 1.82 -0.20
C ILE A 41 -3.70 3.28 -0.57
N ALA A 42 -3.93 3.66 -1.82
CA ALA A 42 -3.76 5.04 -2.26
C ALA A 42 -4.73 6.01 -1.57
N ASP A 43 -6.00 5.63 -1.42
CA ASP A 43 -7.01 6.47 -0.77
C ASP A 43 -6.66 6.74 0.68
N LYS A 44 -6.29 5.69 1.43
CA LYS A 44 -5.90 5.79 2.84
C LYS A 44 -4.55 6.49 3.02
N SER A 45 -3.69 6.42 2.00
CA SER A 45 -2.39 7.09 1.93
C SER A 45 -2.47 8.54 1.41
N ASN A 46 -3.66 9.02 1.05
CA ASN A 46 -3.90 10.33 0.44
C ASN A 46 -3.00 10.61 -0.78
N ILE A 47 -2.81 9.59 -1.64
CA ILE A 47 -2.11 9.72 -2.93
C ILE A 47 -3.03 9.28 -4.08
N THR A 48 -2.68 9.68 -5.29
CA THR A 48 -3.43 9.25 -6.49
C THR A 48 -3.01 7.85 -6.92
N MET A 49 -3.88 7.15 -7.66
CA MET A 49 -3.51 5.87 -8.27
C MET A 49 -2.33 5.99 -9.23
N SER A 50 -2.30 7.07 -10.01
CA SER A 50 -1.16 7.33 -10.87
C SER A 50 0.14 7.41 -10.07
N LYS A 51 0.14 8.03 -8.89
CA LYS A 51 1.35 8.13 -8.07
C LYS A 51 1.75 6.81 -7.42
N LEU A 52 0.80 5.95 -7.06
CA LEU A 52 1.12 4.63 -6.52
C LEU A 52 1.75 3.70 -7.59
N LEU A 53 1.36 3.88 -8.85
CA LEU A 53 1.82 3.07 -9.99
C LEU A 53 2.97 3.73 -10.77
N ASP A 54 3.52 4.82 -10.24
CA ASP A 54 4.67 5.56 -10.79
C ASP A 54 5.95 4.84 -10.35
N PHE A 55 6.70 4.28 -11.30
CA PHE A 55 7.90 3.46 -11.09
C PHE A 55 9.16 4.08 -11.70
#